data_AF-A0A917S601-F1
#
_entry.id   AF-A0A917S601-F1
#
_cell.length_a   1.000
_cell.length_b   1.000
_cell.length_c   1.000
_cell.angle_alpha   90.00
_cell.angle_beta   90.00
_cell.angle_gamma   90.00
#
_symmetry.space_group_name_H-M   'P 1'
#
loop_
_entity.id
_entity.type
_entity.pdbx_description
1 polymer ?
#
loop_
_entity_poly.entity_id
_entity_poly.type
_entity_poly.pdbx_seq_one_letter_code
_entity_poly.pdbx_strand_id
1 'polypeptide(L)'
;MGYDPFNLSQDDMEIAGKIIEIDVVKNTFINDSSVVTRFNELPAPIQETLTLIAKGVRNIPGISFQRFYNQYIKYVGIVGQDLAESIYSFVHYKPIPVTQLIQASLMHSEPDQEGLINFGWRGWEGAFPTSIISGCSANPAMDEKVIAYYNDAVKTSVLRIQPLTSYFHQDPRPDKFGGTALTGVQAYMGHGIPDLTGSVVFTDIARKEGSQPMVRGVLACTRVRTDGKLSDFRVIETDYNFGSQSAFYVSLGTNLDQTRLYLGVYGSMNVNDSNQGTVFEIVS
;
A
#
# COMPACT_ATOMS: atom_id res chain seq x y z
N MET A 1 5.29 -19.07 4.79
CA MET A 1 5.12 -18.51 3.44
C MET A 1 3.65 -18.15 3.28
N GLY A 2 3.35 -16.87 3.13
CA GLY A 2 1.98 -16.32 3.12
C GLY A 2 1.64 -15.66 1.79
N TYR A 3 1.92 -16.36 0.69
CA TYR A 3 1.45 -15.93 -0.63
C TYR A 3 -0.05 -16.20 -0.76
N ASP A 4 -0.72 -15.61 -1.75
CA ASP A 4 -2.13 -15.82 -2.07
C ASP A 4 -2.28 -17.03 -3.02
N PRO A 5 -2.43 -18.28 -2.51
CA PRO A 5 -2.51 -19.45 -3.39
C PRO A 5 -3.79 -19.43 -4.23
N PHE A 6 -4.85 -18.78 -3.74
CA PHE A 6 -6.18 -18.81 -4.34
C PHE A 6 -6.47 -17.60 -5.24
N ASN A 7 -5.53 -16.65 -5.35
CA ASN A 7 -5.71 -15.43 -6.15
C ASN A 7 -6.90 -14.56 -5.71
N LEU A 8 -7.23 -14.58 -4.41
CA LEU A 8 -8.36 -13.86 -3.84
C LEU A 8 -8.29 -12.37 -4.18
N SER A 9 -7.08 -11.81 -4.20
CA SER A 9 -6.88 -10.40 -4.50
C SER A 9 -7.30 -9.99 -5.92
N GLN A 10 -7.26 -10.91 -6.89
CA GLN A 10 -7.66 -10.66 -8.29
C GLN A 10 -9.07 -11.14 -8.62
N ASP A 11 -9.65 -12.06 -7.84
CA ASP A 11 -11.04 -12.51 -8.00
C ASP A 11 -12.02 -11.41 -7.55
N ASP A 12 -12.83 -10.88 -8.47
CA ASP A 12 -13.73 -9.77 -8.20
C ASP A 12 -14.86 -10.09 -7.20
N MET A 13 -15.19 -11.37 -7.02
CA MET A 13 -16.24 -11.78 -6.07
C MET A 13 -15.72 -11.86 -4.63
N GLU A 14 -14.41 -12.01 -4.45
CA GLU A 14 -13.77 -12.08 -3.13
C GLU A 14 -13.62 -10.67 -2.53
N ILE A 15 -14.03 -10.51 -1.27
CA ILE A 15 -13.91 -9.24 -0.54
C ILE A 15 -12.43 -8.94 -0.24
N ALA A 16 -11.63 -9.99 0.00
CA ALA A 16 -10.22 -9.86 0.29
C ALA A 16 -9.44 -9.22 -0.88
N GLY A 17 -8.52 -8.32 -0.55
CA GLY A 17 -7.66 -7.64 -1.53
C GLY A 17 -8.38 -6.59 -2.39
N LYS A 18 -9.52 -6.07 -1.93
CA LYS A 18 -10.29 -4.99 -2.58
C LYS A 18 -10.22 -3.68 -1.81
N ILE A 19 -10.39 -2.58 -2.53
CA ILE A 19 -10.76 -1.28 -1.99
C ILE A 19 -12.21 -1.04 -2.36
N ILE A 20 -13.05 -0.82 -1.36
CA ILE A 20 -14.49 -0.61 -1.52
C ILE A 20 -14.89 0.75 -0.97
N GLU A 21 -15.84 1.40 -1.62
CA GLU A 21 -16.58 2.54 -1.11
C GLU A 21 -17.88 2.05 -0.48
N ILE A 22 -18.24 2.64 0.66
CA ILE A 22 -19.46 2.33 1.42
C ILE A 22 -20.34 3.58 1.43
N ASP A 23 -21.56 3.47 0.93
CA ASP A 23 -22.57 4.51 1.02
C ASP A 23 -23.16 4.55 2.44
N VAL A 24 -22.68 5.51 3.25
CA VAL A 24 -23.13 5.70 4.64
C VAL A 24 -24.48 6.43 4.75
N VAL A 25 -25.05 6.93 3.65
CA VAL A 25 -26.38 7.57 3.66
C VAL A 25 -27.48 6.51 3.59
N LYS A 26 -27.20 5.35 2.97
CA LYS A 26 -28.10 4.21 2.95
C LYS A 26 -28.13 3.51 4.30
N ASN A 27 -29.13 3.85 5.11
CA ASN A 27 -29.41 3.15 6.36
C ASN A 27 -29.94 1.73 6.06
N THR A 28 -29.11 0.74 6.34
CA THR A 28 -29.51 -0.67 6.29
C THR A 28 -29.57 -1.20 7.72
N PHE A 29 -30.74 -1.69 8.13
CA PHE A 29 -30.91 -2.29 9.45
C PHE A 29 -30.71 -3.80 9.34
N ILE A 30 -29.74 -4.33 10.09
CA ILE A 30 -29.33 -5.73 10.01
C ILE A 30 -29.18 -6.26 11.43
N ASN A 31 -30.02 -7.22 11.78
CA ASN A 31 -30.03 -7.82 13.12
C ASN A 31 -28.93 -8.87 13.30
N ASP A 32 -28.54 -9.58 12.24
CA ASP A 32 -27.50 -10.61 12.26
C ASP A 32 -26.67 -10.55 10.96
N SER A 33 -25.35 -10.45 11.10
CA SER A 33 -24.41 -10.59 9.99
C SER A 33 -23.63 -11.89 10.15
N SER A 34 -23.70 -12.77 9.16
CA SER A 34 -22.78 -13.90 9.06
C SER A 34 -21.37 -13.42 8.73
N VAL A 35 -20.37 -14.22 9.10
CA VAL A 35 -19.01 -14.07 8.56
C VAL A 35 -19.07 -14.42 7.08
N VAL A 36 -18.57 -13.53 6.22
CA VAL A 36 -18.55 -13.70 4.77
C VAL A 36 -17.14 -13.51 4.22
N THR A 37 -16.84 -14.17 3.11
CA THR A 37 -15.62 -13.97 2.33
C THR A 37 -15.91 -13.38 0.95
N ARG A 38 -17.14 -13.54 0.45
CA ARG A 38 -17.56 -13.10 -0.88
C ARG A 38 -18.71 -12.11 -0.85
N PHE A 39 -18.79 -11.27 -1.89
CA PHE A 39 -19.84 -10.27 -1.98
C PHE A 39 -21.26 -10.86 -2.12
N ASN A 40 -21.40 -11.99 -2.82
CA ASN A 40 -22.70 -12.66 -3.00
C ASN A 40 -23.25 -13.33 -1.73
N GLU A 41 -22.43 -13.46 -0.68
CA GLU A 41 -22.84 -13.97 0.63
C GLU A 41 -23.45 -12.88 1.51
N LEU A 42 -23.22 -11.60 1.18
CA LEU A 42 -23.80 -10.47 1.90
C LEU A 42 -25.31 -10.38 1.65
N PRO A 43 -26.12 -9.93 2.61
CA PRO A 43 -27.51 -9.57 2.36
C PRO A 43 -27.63 -8.47 1.29
N ALA A 44 -28.66 -8.55 0.44
CA ALA A 44 -28.91 -7.59 -0.63
C ALA A 44 -28.87 -6.12 -0.17
N PRO A 45 -29.42 -5.73 1.00
CA PRO A 45 -29.28 -4.36 1.49
C PRO A 45 -27.83 -3.90 1.65
N ILE A 46 -26.92 -4.76 2.14
CA ILE A 46 -25.49 -4.42 2.23
C ILE A 46 -24.89 -4.29 0.84
N GLN A 47 -25.17 -5.25 -0.05
CA GLN A 47 -24.63 -5.24 -1.42
C GLN A 47 -24.94 -3.91 -2.14
N GLU A 48 -26.11 -3.34 -1.91
CA GLU A 48 -26.53 -2.05 -2.48
C GLU A 48 -25.77 -0.82 -1.93
N THR A 49 -25.07 -0.96 -0.80
CA THR A 49 -24.23 0.10 -0.22
C THR A 49 -22.78 0.04 -0.68
N LEU A 50 -22.35 -1.08 -1.26
CA LEU A 50 -20.96 -1.36 -1.55
C LEU A 50 -20.63 -1.14 -3.03
N THR A 51 -19.50 -0.49 -3.27
CA THR A 51 -18.97 -0.25 -4.61
C THR A 51 -17.49 -0.60 -4.65
N LEU A 52 -17.09 -1.42 -5.62
CA LEU A 52 -15.72 -1.80 -5.84
C LEU A 52 -14.95 -0.70 -6.58
N ILE A 53 -13.80 -0.28 -6.03
CA ILE A 53 -12.95 0.80 -6.57
C ILE A 53 -11.66 0.26 -7.14
N ALA A 54 -11.05 -0.69 -6.43
CA ALA A 54 -9.79 -1.27 -6.82
C ALA A 54 -9.65 -2.71 -6.35
N LYS A 55 -8.80 -3.47 -7.04
CA LYS A 55 -8.43 -4.85 -6.69
C LYS A 55 -6.92 -5.07 -6.76
N GLY A 56 -6.49 -6.24 -6.32
CA GLY A 56 -5.07 -6.60 -6.29
C GLY A 56 -4.36 -5.91 -5.14
N VAL A 57 -4.93 -5.89 -3.94
CA VAL A 57 -4.29 -5.31 -2.76
C VAL A 57 -3.73 -6.39 -1.81
N ARG A 58 -2.63 -6.07 -1.12
CA ARG A 58 -2.16 -6.78 0.09
C ARG A 58 -1.64 -5.80 1.14
N ASN A 59 -2.09 -6.02 2.38
CA ASN A 59 -1.54 -5.39 3.58
C ASN A 59 -1.26 -3.89 3.43
N ILE A 60 -2.25 -3.11 2.98
CA ILE A 60 -2.10 -1.66 2.81
C ILE A 60 -2.10 -0.97 4.19
N PRO A 61 -1.24 0.03 4.42
CA PRO A 61 -1.26 0.83 5.65
C PRO A 61 -2.46 1.80 5.69
N GLY A 62 -3.15 1.97 4.55
CA GLY A 62 -4.32 2.82 4.41
C GLY A 62 -4.40 3.44 3.02
N ILE A 63 -5.40 4.31 2.84
CA ILE A 63 -5.58 5.14 1.65
C ILE A 63 -5.40 6.59 2.10
N SER A 64 -4.51 7.31 1.44
CA SER A 64 -4.44 8.76 1.56
C SER A 64 -4.89 9.44 0.27
N PHE A 65 -5.15 10.73 0.34
CA PHE A 65 -5.58 11.50 -0.81
C PHE A 65 -4.84 12.83 -0.86
N GLN A 66 -4.92 13.52 -1.98
CA GLN A 66 -4.50 14.91 -2.13
C GLN A 66 -5.57 15.61 -2.94
N ARG A 67 -6.11 16.70 -2.40
CA ARG A 67 -7.00 17.56 -3.18
C ARG A 67 -6.17 18.40 -4.15
N PHE A 68 -6.49 18.29 -5.43
CA PHE A 68 -5.87 19.06 -6.50
C PHE A 68 -6.96 19.67 -7.38
N TYR A 69 -7.17 20.98 -7.25
CA TYR A 69 -8.33 21.69 -7.81
C TYR A 69 -9.67 21.03 -7.42
N ASN A 70 -10.39 20.49 -8.40
CA ASN A 70 -11.70 19.84 -8.24
C ASN A 70 -11.59 18.30 -8.22
N GLN A 71 -10.38 17.75 -8.08
CA GLN A 71 -10.14 16.31 -8.10
C GLN A 71 -9.37 15.87 -6.84
N TYR A 72 -9.46 14.56 -6.57
CA TYR A 72 -8.67 13.91 -5.53
C TYR A 72 -7.71 12.92 -6.19
N ILE A 73 -6.43 13.09 -5.92
CA ILE A 73 -5.41 12.09 -6.22
C ILE A 73 -5.40 11.13 -5.04
N LYS A 74 -5.67 9.86 -5.25
CA LYS A 74 -5.61 8.82 -4.21
C LYS A 74 -4.25 8.15 -4.22
N TYR A 75 -3.71 7.85 -3.05
CA TYR A 75 -2.46 7.12 -2.87
C TYR A 75 -2.70 5.86 -2.06
N VAL A 76 -2.13 4.76 -2.53
CA VAL A 76 -2.23 3.44 -1.89
C VAL A 76 -0.84 2.84 -1.81
N GLY A 77 -0.39 2.55 -0.59
CA GLY A 77 0.87 1.85 -0.35
C GLY A 77 0.66 0.35 -0.24
N ILE A 78 1.35 -0.47 -1.03
CA ILE A 78 1.30 -1.93 -0.94
C ILE A 78 2.61 -2.44 -0.38
N VAL A 79 2.51 -3.20 0.72
CA VAL A 79 3.65 -3.89 1.32
C VAL A 79 3.94 -5.15 0.52
N GLY A 80 5.17 -5.23 -0.01
CA GLY A 80 5.69 -6.41 -0.69
C GLY A 80 5.72 -7.64 0.20
N GLN A 81 5.89 -8.80 -0.41
CA GLN A 81 6.14 -10.03 0.35
C GLN A 81 7.63 -10.16 0.58
N ASP A 82 8.42 -10.21 -0.51
CA ASP A 82 9.86 -10.50 -0.41
C ASP A 82 10.75 -9.53 -1.21
N LEU A 83 10.22 -8.77 -2.20
CA LEU A 83 11.05 -7.94 -3.08
C LEU A 83 10.90 -6.44 -2.90
N ALA A 84 9.66 -5.94 -2.88
CA ALA A 84 9.43 -4.52 -3.11
C ALA A 84 8.15 -4.01 -2.46
N GLU A 85 8.27 -2.87 -1.82
CA GLU A 85 7.16 -2.02 -1.45
C GLU A 85 6.89 -1.01 -2.55
N SER A 86 5.63 -0.61 -2.68
CA SER A 86 5.22 0.27 -3.76
C SER A 86 4.10 1.21 -3.34
N ILE A 87 4.13 2.40 -3.90
CA ILE A 87 3.09 3.40 -3.73
C ILE A 87 2.46 3.61 -5.08
N TYR A 88 1.14 3.54 -5.14
CA TYR A 88 0.35 3.78 -6.34
C TYR A 88 -0.40 5.08 -6.22
N SER A 89 -0.66 5.73 -7.36
CA SER A 89 -1.48 6.93 -7.43
C SER A 89 -2.49 6.83 -8.56
N PHE A 90 -3.73 7.24 -8.31
CA PHE A 90 -4.77 7.31 -9.34
C PHE A 90 -5.76 8.45 -9.06
N VAL A 91 -6.34 8.99 -10.14
CA VAL A 91 -7.33 10.07 -10.10
C VAL A 91 -8.64 9.58 -10.73
N HIS A 92 -8.52 9.03 -11.94
CA HIS A 92 -9.64 8.48 -12.70
C HIS A 92 -9.79 7.00 -12.42
N TYR A 93 -11.00 6.59 -12.08
CA TYR A 93 -11.38 5.19 -11.90
C TYR A 93 -12.88 5.04 -12.22
N LYS A 94 -13.28 3.86 -12.67
CA LYS A 94 -14.67 3.48 -12.89
C LYS A 94 -15.09 2.49 -11.79
N PRO A 95 -15.81 2.95 -10.77
CA PRO A 95 -16.34 2.06 -9.74
C PRO A 95 -17.31 1.04 -10.32
N ILE A 96 -17.37 -0.16 -9.74
CA ILE A 96 -18.37 -1.18 -10.08
C ILE A 96 -19.25 -1.45 -8.85
N PRO A 97 -20.56 -1.15 -8.90
CA PRO A 97 -21.49 -1.51 -7.83
C PRO A 97 -21.48 -3.02 -7.58
N VAL A 98 -21.47 -3.44 -6.30
CA VAL A 98 -21.39 -4.86 -5.95
C VAL A 98 -22.59 -5.66 -6.50
N THR A 99 -23.77 -5.05 -6.57
CA THR A 99 -24.95 -5.65 -7.19
C THR A 99 -24.72 -6.02 -8.67
N GLN A 100 -23.96 -5.21 -9.42
CA GLN A 100 -23.60 -5.51 -10.81
C GLN A 100 -22.60 -6.66 -10.91
N LEU A 101 -21.62 -6.75 -9.99
CA LEU A 101 -20.68 -7.87 -9.94
C LEU A 101 -21.42 -9.20 -9.73
N ILE A 102 -22.38 -9.22 -8.81
CA ILE A 102 -23.19 -10.40 -8.49
C ILE A 102 -24.07 -10.78 -9.66
N GLN A 103 -24.74 -9.81 -10.28
CA GLN A 103 -25.57 -10.05 -11.45
C GLN A 103 -24.74 -10.63 -12.61
N ALA A 104 -23.56 -10.07 -12.88
CA ALA A 104 -22.68 -10.57 -13.93
C ALA A 104 -22.24 -12.02 -13.65
N SER A 105 -21.87 -12.32 -12.41
CA SER A 105 -21.50 -13.67 -11.95
C SER A 105 -22.63 -14.69 -12.13
N LEU A 106 -23.86 -14.35 -11.75
CA LEU A 106 -25.05 -15.20 -11.92
C LEU A 106 -25.38 -15.48 -13.39
N MET A 107 -25.08 -14.52 -14.27
CA MET A 107 -25.29 -14.63 -15.72
C MET A 107 -24.11 -15.30 -16.43
N HIS A 108 -23.09 -15.77 -15.69
CA HIS A 108 -21.83 -16.29 -16.24
C HIS A 108 -21.18 -15.35 -17.27
N SER A 109 -21.23 -14.05 -16.97
CA SER A 109 -20.69 -12.95 -17.78
C SER A 109 -19.65 -12.16 -16.98
N GLU A 110 -18.74 -11.49 -17.67
CA GLU A 110 -17.78 -10.58 -17.03
C GLU A 110 -18.35 -9.15 -17.00
N PRO A 111 -18.31 -8.47 -15.85
CA PRO A 111 -18.66 -7.05 -15.79
C PRO A 111 -17.65 -6.25 -16.62
N ASP A 112 -18.07 -5.09 -17.12
CA ASP A 112 -17.14 -4.15 -17.76
C ASP A 112 -16.13 -3.65 -16.72
N GLN A 113 -14.88 -4.11 -16.84
CA GLN A 113 -13.78 -3.76 -15.93
C GLN A 113 -12.94 -2.58 -16.45
N GLU A 114 -13.31 -1.98 -17.59
CA GLU A 114 -12.57 -0.85 -18.14
C GLU A 114 -12.58 0.33 -17.16
N GLY A 115 -11.39 0.74 -16.72
CA GLY A 115 -11.22 1.82 -15.74
C GLY A 115 -11.29 1.40 -14.27
N LEU A 116 -11.53 0.12 -13.95
CA LEU A 116 -11.34 -0.40 -12.59
C LEU A 116 -9.84 -0.39 -12.25
N ILE A 117 -9.48 0.06 -11.05
CA ILE A 117 -8.07 0.06 -10.64
C ILE A 117 -7.63 -1.37 -10.29
N ASN A 118 -6.57 -1.85 -10.92
CA ASN A 118 -5.93 -3.11 -10.55
C ASN A 118 -4.46 -2.82 -10.21
N PHE A 119 -4.01 -3.17 -9.00
CA PHE A 119 -2.59 -3.01 -8.65
C PHE A 119 -1.74 -4.23 -9.04
N GLY A 120 -2.38 -5.34 -9.42
CA GLY A 120 -1.70 -6.54 -9.93
C GLY A 120 -1.13 -7.46 -8.86
N TRP A 121 -1.45 -7.25 -7.58
CA TRP A 121 -0.99 -8.13 -6.49
C TRP A 121 -1.36 -9.60 -6.76
N ARG A 122 -0.55 -10.49 -6.17
CA ARG A 122 -0.22 -11.88 -6.53
C ARG A 122 0.78 -11.99 -7.67
N GLY A 123 0.52 -11.40 -8.83
CA GLY A 123 1.46 -11.44 -9.96
C GLY A 123 2.65 -10.50 -9.79
N TRP A 124 2.43 -9.38 -9.10
CA TRP A 124 3.39 -8.28 -8.98
C TRP A 124 3.58 -7.81 -7.53
N GLU A 125 4.84 -7.50 -7.20
CA GLU A 125 5.27 -6.73 -6.04
C GLU A 125 5.82 -5.39 -6.55
N GLY A 126 4.92 -4.41 -6.73
CA GLY A 126 5.28 -3.12 -7.30
C GLY A 126 5.76 -3.22 -8.75
N ALA A 127 7.06 -3.01 -8.96
CA ALA A 127 7.68 -3.02 -10.28
C ALA A 127 8.18 -4.41 -10.73
N PHE A 128 8.32 -5.35 -9.79
CA PHE A 128 8.82 -6.69 -10.09
C PHE A 128 7.72 -7.75 -9.97
N PRO A 129 7.80 -8.84 -10.75
CA PRO A 129 6.97 -10.00 -10.50
C PRO A 129 7.21 -10.57 -9.11
N THR A 130 6.17 -11.08 -8.48
CA THR A 130 6.25 -11.77 -7.19
C THR A 130 7.21 -12.95 -7.25
N SER A 131 8.11 -13.05 -6.28
CA SER A 131 9.16 -14.08 -6.28
C SER A 131 9.38 -14.71 -4.92
N ILE A 132 9.63 -16.02 -4.89
CA ILE A 132 10.16 -16.71 -3.72
C ILE A 132 11.67 -16.56 -3.72
N ILE A 133 12.23 -16.12 -2.60
CA ILE A 133 13.67 -15.95 -2.41
C ILE A 133 14.22 -17.11 -1.57
N SER A 134 15.30 -17.73 -2.03
CA SER A 134 16.05 -18.75 -1.29
C SER A 134 17.56 -18.54 -1.44
N GLY A 135 18.34 -19.03 -0.48
CA GLY A 135 19.80 -18.96 -0.59
C GLY A 135 20.32 -19.82 -1.74
N CYS A 136 21.32 -19.33 -2.47
CA CYS A 136 21.92 -20.07 -3.57
C CYS A 136 22.85 -21.17 -3.02
N SER A 137 22.58 -22.43 -3.38
CA SER A 137 23.39 -23.58 -2.93
C SER A 137 24.83 -23.54 -3.44
N ALA A 138 25.06 -22.97 -4.63
CA ALA A 138 26.38 -22.85 -5.22
C ALA A 138 27.20 -21.68 -4.65
N ASN A 139 26.55 -20.64 -4.13
CA ASN A 139 27.21 -19.49 -3.52
C ASN A 139 26.34 -18.91 -2.38
N PRO A 140 26.69 -19.18 -1.11
CA PRO A 140 25.95 -18.66 0.04
C PRO A 140 25.85 -17.13 0.14
N ALA A 141 26.67 -16.38 -0.62
CA ALA A 141 26.60 -14.92 -0.68
C ALA A 141 25.55 -14.39 -1.68
N MET A 142 24.83 -15.27 -2.38
CA MET A 142 23.82 -14.92 -3.38
C MET A 142 22.47 -15.53 -3.05
N ASP A 143 21.42 -14.87 -3.52
CA ASP A 143 20.05 -15.38 -3.46
C ASP A 143 19.58 -15.85 -4.84
N GLU A 144 18.90 -16.98 -4.86
CA GLU A 144 18.04 -17.41 -5.95
C GLU A 144 16.67 -16.77 -5.81
N LYS A 145 16.13 -16.23 -6.91
CA LYS A 145 14.80 -15.62 -6.96
C LYS A 145 13.95 -16.35 -8.00
N VAL A 146 12.93 -17.08 -7.54
CA VAL A 146 12.02 -17.83 -8.41
C VAL A 146 10.73 -17.05 -8.58
N ILE A 147 10.35 -16.71 -9.81
CA ILE A 147 9.09 -16.02 -10.09
C ILE A 147 7.92 -16.98 -9.79
N ALA A 148 7.11 -16.66 -8.77
CA ALA A 148 6.09 -17.57 -8.24
C ALA A 148 4.82 -17.64 -9.09
N TYR A 149 4.43 -16.51 -9.71
CA TYR A 149 3.15 -16.35 -10.41
C TYR A 149 3.32 -15.76 -11.81
N TYR A 150 4.26 -16.31 -12.58
CA TYR A 150 4.64 -15.78 -13.89
C TYR A 150 3.44 -15.57 -14.82
N ASN A 151 2.56 -16.56 -14.95
CA ASN A 151 1.39 -16.46 -15.84
C ASN A 151 0.43 -15.34 -15.41
N ASP A 152 0.26 -15.11 -14.10
CA ASP A 152 -0.59 -14.02 -13.61
C ASP A 152 0.07 -12.66 -13.84
N ALA A 153 1.39 -12.59 -13.66
CA ALA A 153 2.16 -11.39 -13.96
C ALA A 153 2.00 -10.99 -15.44
N VAL A 154 2.08 -11.97 -16.35
CA VAL A 154 1.86 -11.77 -17.79
C VAL A 154 0.43 -11.32 -18.07
N LYS A 155 -0.59 -12.04 -17.56
CA LYS A 155 -2.01 -11.71 -17.78
C LYS A 155 -2.38 -10.31 -17.28
N THR A 156 -1.82 -9.90 -16.15
CA THR A 156 -2.13 -8.60 -15.52
C THR A 156 -1.21 -7.47 -15.96
N SER A 157 -0.19 -7.73 -16.79
CA SER A 157 0.86 -6.77 -17.16
C SER A 157 0.33 -5.44 -17.73
N VAL A 158 -0.68 -5.50 -18.59
CA VAL A 158 -1.32 -4.33 -19.22
C VAL A 158 -2.61 -3.91 -18.52
N LEU A 159 -3.12 -4.72 -17.58
CA LEU A 159 -4.34 -4.46 -16.83
C LEU A 159 -4.07 -3.72 -15.53
N ARG A 160 -2.87 -3.91 -14.97
CA ARG A 160 -2.48 -3.22 -13.74
C ARG A 160 -2.02 -1.80 -14.02
N ILE A 161 -2.25 -0.92 -13.05
CA ILE A 161 -1.59 0.38 -13.03
C ILE A 161 -0.12 0.21 -12.62
N GLN A 162 0.74 1.10 -13.10
CA GLN A 162 2.13 1.16 -12.66
C GLN A 162 2.22 1.90 -11.32
N PRO A 163 3.14 1.50 -10.43
CA PRO A 163 3.36 2.23 -9.19
C PRO A 163 3.84 3.66 -9.49
N LEU A 164 3.50 4.62 -8.63
CA LEU A 164 4.10 5.95 -8.63
C LEU A 164 5.60 5.84 -8.33
N THR A 165 5.95 5.05 -7.32
CA THR A 165 7.33 4.74 -6.91
C THR A 165 7.36 3.34 -6.31
N SER A 166 8.50 2.66 -6.43
CA SER A 166 8.81 1.43 -5.72
C SER A 166 10.18 1.54 -5.07
N TYR A 167 10.33 0.91 -3.91
CA TYR A 167 11.61 0.71 -3.26
C TYR A 167 11.76 -0.78 -2.91
N PHE A 168 13.00 -1.22 -2.71
CA PHE A 168 13.32 -2.65 -2.74
C PHE A 168 13.92 -3.10 -1.41
N HIS A 169 13.60 -4.32 -0.98
CA HIS A 169 14.21 -4.91 0.21
C HIS A 169 15.74 -5.05 0.08
N GLN A 170 16.22 -5.22 -1.16
CA GLN A 170 17.63 -5.27 -1.55
C GLN A 170 17.90 -4.17 -2.58
N ASP A 171 18.10 -2.94 -2.12
CA ASP A 171 18.39 -1.80 -3.00
C ASP A 171 19.91 -1.52 -3.04
N PRO A 172 20.59 -1.73 -4.18
CA PRO A 172 22.03 -1.50 -4.29
C PRO A 172 22.40 -0.03 -4.48
N ARG A 173 21.41 0.87 -4.63
CA ARG A 173 21.66 2.29 -4.88
C ARG A 173 22.13 2.98 -3.58
N PRO A 174 23.21 3.78 -3.62
CA PRO A 174 23.86 4.29 -2.41
C PRO A 174 23.02 5.32 -1.62
N ASP A 175 22.04 5.96 -2.25
CA ASP A 175 21.18 6.97 -1.65
C ASP A 175 19.80 6.43 -1.23
N LYS A 176 19.62 5.09 -1.29
CA LYS A 176 18.35 4.42 -0.99
C LYS A 176 18.48 3.50 0.20
N PHE A 177 17.36 3.24 0.86
CA PHE A 177 17.28 2.26 1.94
C PHE A 177 16.65 0.97 1.44
N GLY A 178 17.05 -0.14 2.08
CA GLY A 178 16.40 -1.44 1.89
C GLY A 178 15.08 -1.48 2.65
N GLY A 179 14.00 -1.82 1.95
CA GLY A 179 12.66 -1.94 2.52
C GLY A 179 12.52 -3.06 3.55
N THR A 180 11.61 -2.84 4.51
CA THR A 180 11.20 -3.85 5.48
C THR A 180 9.69 -3.98 5.53
N ALA A 181 8.99 -2.88 5.76
CA ALA A 181 7.53 -2.82 5.69
C ALA A 181 7.07 -1.37 5.63
N LEU A 182 6.35 -1.01 4.56
CA LEU A 182 5.67 0.27 4.43
C LEU A 182 4.58 0.43 5.51
N THR A 183 4.70 1.43 6.36
CA THR A 183 3.80 1.65 7.52
C THR A 183 2.89 2.87 7.38
N GLY A 184 3.13 3.73 6.40
CA GLY A 184 2.33 4.93 6.22
C GLY A 184 2.62 5.63 4.90
N VAL A 185 1.58 6.23 4.31
CA VAL A 185 1.67 7.04 3.09
C VAL A 185 0.72 8.23 3.25
N GLN A 186 1.25 9.45 3.16
CA GLN A 186 0.48 10.69 3.29
C GLN A 186 0.92 11.73 2.28
N ALA A 187 -0.03 12.44 1.68
CA ALA A 187 0.29 13.66 0.93
C ALA A 187 0.52 14.83 1.89
N TYR A 188 1.49 15.68 1.57
CA TYR A 188 1.76 16.92 2.31
C TYR A 188 1.44 18.16 1.46
N MET A 189 0.46 18.94 1.93
CA MET A 189 -0.05 20.14 1.26
C MET A 189 0.37 21.44 1.96
N GLY A 190 1.07 21.34 3.08
CA GLY A 190 1.53 22.49 3.84
C GLY A 190 2.71 23.21 3.19
N HIS A 191 2.98 24.40 3.71
CA HIS A 191 4.16 25.21 3.36
C HIS A 191 5.16 25.32 4.51
N GLY A 192 4.89 24.67 5.65
CA GLY A 192 5.76 24.69 6.83
C GLY A 192 7.06 23.92 6.62
N ILE A 193 7.07 22.93 5.73
CA ILE A 193 8.28 22.23 5.28
C ILE A 193 8.38 22.41 3.76
N PRO A 194 9.06 23.48 3.27
CA PRO A 194 9.06 23.84 1.85
C PRO A 194 9.47 22.70 0.92
N ASP A 195 10.47 21.90 1.31
CA ASP A 195 10.98 20.79 0.50
C ASP A 195 10.00 19.63 0.32
N LEU A 196 8.98 19.53 1.18
CA LEU A 196 7.94 18.52 1.12
C LEU A 196 6.65 19.02 0.47
N THR A 197 6.52 20.31 0.17
CA THR A 197 5.27 20.88 -0.39
C THR A 197 4.84 20.13 -1.65
N GLY A 198 3.61 19.58 -1.65
CA GLY A 198 3.05 18.82 -2.77
C GLY A 198 3.67 17.45 -2.99
N SER A 199 4.41 16.93 -2.01
CA SER A 199 5.01 15.59 -2.07
C SER A 199 4.12 14.54 -1.40
N VAL A 200 4.39 13.28 -1.72
CA VAL A 200 3.87 12.10 -1.03
C VAL A 200 4.97 11.61 -0.10
N VAL A 201 4.74 11.71 1.20
CA VAL A 201 5.63 11.27 2.26
C VAL A 201 5.21 9.88 2.71
N PHE A 202 6.18 9.02 3.00
CA PHE A 202 5.92 7.65 3.43
C PHE A 202 6.95 7.18 4.44
N THR A 203 6.58 6.16 5.21
CA THR A 203 7.41 5.57 6.26
C THR A 203 7.62 4.09 6.05
N ASP A 204 8.83 3.63 6.36
CA ASP A 204 9.13 2.21 6.53
C ASP A 204 9.48 1.92 7.99
N ILE A 205 9.04 0.76 8.49
CA ILE A 205 9.18 0.38 9.91
C ILE A 205 10.63 0.41 10.39
N ALA A 206 11.58 0.02 9.54
CA ALA A 206 12.97 -0.20 9.93
C ALA A 206 13.94 -0.08 8.74
N ARG A 207 15.05 0.62 8.97
CA ARG A 207 16.21 0.69 8.08
C ARG A 207 17.10 -0.52 8.34
N LYS A 208 17.26 -1.39 7.33
CA LYS A 208 18.25 -2.48 7.36
C LYS A 208 19.65 -1.93 7.04
N GLU A 209 20.22 -1.15 7.95
CA GLU A 209 21.59 -0.66 7.79
C GLU A 209 22.58 -1.34 8.74
N GLY A 210 23.31 -2.31 8.18
CA GLY A 210 24.47 -2.92 8.81
C GLY A 210 24.21 -3.56 10.18
N SER A 211 25.28 -3.76 10.93
CA SER A 211 25.30 -4.32 12.28
C SER A 211 25.09 -3.25 13.36
N GLN A 212 24.30 -2.20 13.08
CA GLN A 212 23.99 -1.23 14.13
C GLN A 212 23.07 -1.87 15.17
N PRO A 213 23.37 -1.74 16.47
CA PRO A 213 22.57 -2.37 17.52
C PRO A 213 21.18 -1.74 17.69
N MET A 214 20.94 -0.55 17.12
CA MET A 214 19.70 0.20 17.26
C MET A 214 19.03 0.36 15.91
N VAL A 215 17.78 -0.06 15.82
CA VAL A 215 17.00 0.00 14.58
C VAL A 215 16.16 1.27 14.58
N ARG A 216 16.19 2.01 13.47
CA ARG A 216 15.37 3.20 13.26
C ARG A 216 14.49 3.01 12.02
N GLY A 217 13.27 3.53 12.06
CA GLY A 217 12.44 3.64 10.87
C GLY A 217 12.98 4.65 9.87
N VAL A 218 12.37 4.66 8.68
CA VAL A 218 12.77 5.56 7.59
C VAL A 218 11.62 6.44 7.18
N LEU A 219 11.90 7.71 6.93
CA LEU A 219 11.01 8.64 6.25
C LEU A 219 11.54 8.89 4.85
N ALA A 220 10.67 8.93 3.87
CA ALA A 220 11.02 9.27 2.50
C ALA A 220 9.88 10.03 1.82
N CYS A 221 10.20 10.71 0.71
CA CYS A 221 9.22 11.39 -0.10
C CYS A 221 9.42 11.14 -1.59
N THR A 222 8.32 11.20 -2.34
CA THR A 222 8.33 11.26 -3.79
C THR A 222 7.34 12.33 -4.27
N ARG A 223 7.32 12.62 -5.56
CA ARG A 223 6.38 13.57 -6.17
C ARG A 223 5.77 12.94 -7.41
N VAL A 224 4.48 13.20 -7.62
CA VAL A 224 3.79 12.78 -8.84
C VAL A 224 4.45 13.44 -10.05
N ARG A 225 4.77 12.62 -11.06
CA ARG A 225 5.27 13.09 -12.34
C ARG A 225 4.16 13.02 -13.39
N THR A 226 4.14 14.00 -14.28
CA THR A 226 3.18 14.07 -15.39
C THR A 226 3.69 13.43 -16.67
N ASP A 227 4.94 12.96 -16.69
CA ASP A 227 5.59 12.40 -17.88
C ASP A 227 5.39 10.88 -18.03
N GLY A 228 4.55 10.27 -17.19
CA GLY A 228 4.26 8.83 -17.21
C GLY A 228 5.43 7.94 -16.78
N LYS A 229 6.52 8.51 -16.27
CA LYS A 229 7.66 7.75 -15.75
C LYS A 229 7.49 7.44 -14.26
N LEU A 230 8.10 6.33 -13.84
CA LEU A 230 8.26 6.02 -12.42
C LEU A 230 9.01 7.18 -11.73
N SER A 231 8.50 7.57 -10.58
CA SER A 231 9.12 8.59 -9.75
C SER A 231 10.17 7.93 -8.87
N ASP A 232 11.35 8.54 -8.81
CA ASP A 232 12.31 8.17 -7.77
C ASP A 232 11.91 8.82 -6.44
N PHE A 233 12.44 8.33 -5.33
CA PHE A 233 12.18 8.86 -3.99
C PHE A 233 13.45 9.42 -3.36
N ARG A 234 13.28 10.29 -2.37
CA ARG A 234 14.37 10.84 -1.55
C ARG A 234 14.15 10.46 -0.09
N VAL A 235 15.20 9.99 0.55
CA VAL A 235 15.20 9.75 2.01
C VAL A 235 15.20 11.10 2.73
N ILE A 236 14.41 11.19 3.80
CA ILE A 236 14.37 12.35 4.69
C ILE A 236 15.17 11.99 5.92
N GLU A 237 16.28 12.69 6.13
CA GLU A 237 17.08 12.55 7.34
C GLU A 237 16.47 13.38 8.47
N THR A 238 16.25 12.75 9.63
CA THR A 238 15.71 13.39 10.83
C THR A 238 16.81 13.57 11.86
N ASP A 239 16.83 14.71 12.55
CA ASP A 239 17.86 15.07 13.53
C ASP A 239 17.48 14.72 14.99
N TYR A 240 16.25 14.23 15.23
CA TYR A 240 15.81 13.85 16.56
C TYR A 240 16.67 12.74 17.17
N ASN A 241 17.12 12.96 18.40
CA ASN A 241 17.97 12.00 19.11
C ASN A 241 17.13 11.05 19.97
N PHE A 242 16.94 9.82 19.48
CA PHE A 242 16.30 8.72 20.22
C PHE A 242 17.20 8.09 21.31
N GLY A 243 18.39 8.65 21.54
CA GLY A 243 19.36 8.11 22.50
C GLY A 243 19.81 6.71 22.11
N SER A 244 19.84 5.82 23.11
CA SER A 244 20.26 4.43 22.93
C SER A 244 19.11 3.46 22.62
N GLN A 245 17.93 3.97 22.27
CA GLN A 245 16.74 3.16 22.03
C GLN A 245 16.50 2.97 20.53
N SER A 246 15.92 1.82 20.17
CA SER A 246 15.35 1.61 18.85
C SER A 246 14.10 2.48 18.68
N ALA A 247 13.82 2.88 17.45
CA ALA A 247 12.73 3.79 17.11
C ALA A 247 12.07 3.34 15.79
N PHE A 248 11.09 2.46 15.87
CA PHE A 248 10.37 1.94 14.72
C PHE A 248 9.30 2.94 14.27
N TYR A 249 9.23 3.25 12.97
CA TYR A 249 8.23 4.19 12.44
C TYR A 249 6.98 3.40 12.06
N VAL A 250 5.97 3.42 12.94
CA VAL A 250 4.81 2.51 12.86
C VAL A 250 3.58 3.12 12.21
N SER A 251 3.54 4.44 12.05
CA SER A 251 2.45 5.11 11.34
C SER A 251 2.85 6.53 10.88
N LEU A 252 2.17 7.01 9.84
CA LEU A 252 2.27 8.37 9.35
C LEU A 252 0.87 8.97 9.18
N GLY A 253 0.60 10.07 9.87
CA GLY A 253 -0.67 10.79 9.85
C GLY A 253 -0.52 12.25 9.41
N THR A 254 -1.66 12.88 9.14
CA THR A 254 -1.77 14.31 8.86
C THR A 254 -2.93 14.93 9.63
N ASN A 255 -2.95 16.26 9.74
CA ASN A 255 -4.18 16.96 10.10
C ASN A 255 -5.15 17.02 8.90
N LEU A 256 -6.40 17.44 9.14
CA LEU A 256 -7.49 17.35 8.15
C LEU A 256 -7.20 18.08 6.82
N ASP A 257 -6.45 19.18 6.85
CA ASP A 257 -6.08 19.95 5.65
C ASP A 257 -4.70 19.57 5.09
N GLN A 258 -4.06 18.54 5.67
CA GLN A 258 -2.79 17.96 5.22
C GLN A 258 -1.60 18.93 5.26
N THR A 259 -1.67 19.94 6.14
CA THR A 259 -0.64 20.96 6.31
C THR A 259 0.41 20.62 7.35
N ARG A 260 0.18 19.58 8.15
CA ARG A 260 1.07 19.06 9.20
C ARG A 260 1.17 17.54 9.09
N LEU A 261 2.36 17.00 9.40
CA LEU A 261 2.65 15.57 9.42
C LEU A 261 2.92 15.12 10.84
N TYR A 262 2.42 13.93 11.18
CA TYR A 262 2.63 13.30 12.48
C TYR A 262 3.22 11.91 12.30
N LEU A 263 4.36 11.67 12.93
CA LEU A 263 5.07 10.40 12.91
C LEU A 263 4.78 9.62 14.19
N GLY A 264 4.18 8.44 14.07
CA GLY A 264 4.08 7.49 15.18
C GLY A 264 5.34 6.65 15.29
N VAL A 265 5.96 6.66 16.46
CA VAL A 265 7.20 5.92 16.76
C VAL A 265 6.98 4.94 17.89
N TYR A 266 7.59 3.75 17.80
CA TYR A 266 7.52 2.72 18.82
C TYR A 266 8.92 2.20 19.18
N GLY A 267 9.14 1.86 20.46
CA GLY A 267 10.43 1.35 20.96
C GLY A 267 10.76 -0.12 20.62
N SER A 268 9.77 -0.88 20.16
CA SER A 268 9.84 -2.33 19.93
C SER A 268 9.16 -2.75 18.61
N MET A 269 9.50 -3.91 18.07
CA MET A 269 8.74 -4.50 16.96
C MET A 269 7.40 -5.10 17.43
N ASN A 270 7.25 -5.34 18.73
CA ASN A 270 5.99 -5.84 19.30
C ASN A 270 5.13 -4.66 19.77
N VAL A 271 4.14 -4.29 18.96
CA VAL A 271 3.19 -3.19 19.26
C VAL A 271 2.29 -3.44 20.49
N ASN A 272 2.41 -4.61 21.14
CA ASN A 272 1.74 -4.89 22.41
C ASN A 272 2.54 -4.45 23.64
N ASP A 273 3.82 -4.13 23.49
CA ASP A 273 4.69 -3.78 24.62
C ASP A 273 4.29 -2.42 25.20
N SER A 274 3.61 -2.40 26.35
CA SER A 274 2.96 -1.18 26.84
C SER A 274 3.89 0.02 27.02
N ASN A 275 3.37 1.22 26.76
CA ASN A 275 4.02 2.51 27.00
C ASN A 275 5.33 2.76 26.22
N GLN A 276 5.49 2.14 25.06
CA GLN A 276 6.65 2.38 24.18
C GLN A 276 6.32 3.25 22.96
N GLY A 277 5.09 3.75 22.85
CA GLY A 277 4.63 4.57 21.74
C GLY A 277 4.74 6.07 22.03
N THR A 278 5.11 6.83 21.02
CA THR A 278 5.05 8.31 21.03
C THR A 278 4.67 8.83 19.65
N VAL A 279 4.18 10.07 19.58
CA VAL A 279 3.82 10.75 18.34
C VAL A 279 4.59 12.06 18.26
N PHE A 280 5.26 12.29 17.13
CA PHE A 280 5.99 13.52 16.84
C PHE A 280 5.28 14.31 15.74
N GLU A 281 5.23 15.63 15.86
CA GLU A 281 4.98 16.50 14.71
C GLU A 281 6.29 16.66 13.93
N ILE A 282 6.25 16.45 12.60
CA ILE A 282 7.41 16.68 11.74
C ILE A 282 7.47 18.17 11.41
N VAL A 283 8.62 18.80 11.65
CA VAL A 283 8.88 20.23 11.41
C VAL A 283 10.20 20.41 10.66
N SER A 284 10.45 21.60 10.09
CA SER A 284 11.70 21.97 9.42
C SER A 284 12.71 22.61 10.35
#